data_AF-A0AA97EQA0-F1
#
_entry.id   AF-A0AA97EQA0-F1
#
_cell.length_a   1.000
_cell.length_b   1.000
_cell.length_c   1.000
_cell.angle_alpha   90.00
_cell.angle_beta   90.00
_cell.angle_gamma   90.00
#
_symmetry.space_group_name_H-M   'P 1'
#
loop_
_entity.id
_entity.type
_entity.pdbx_description
1 polymer ?
#
loop_
_entity_poly.entity_id
_entity_poly.type
_entity_poly.pdbx_seq_one_letter_code
_entity_poly.pdbx_strand_id
1 'polypeptide(L)'
;MKKLFKLVIVPMMLVLFACDEEQHGPLVSDGTNPQAVENVQVTPIYGGLSISYDLPNDSDLLYVKAVYTNSKGETAEVKTSAYDNKIEILGFGDTTEKTVELYSVDRSENTSEPIAVSAAPLTPPVFLVQATMDITADFGGARFSWINESKTPITIELLTTNDTTGELETVETIYTEQAESRSSIRGYESVPRLFAALIRDRYDNFSDTIYANTPDKLLTPLFEERLDKTKFNKIVLNNDDNWDAWEGDYWNCFDDDPASIVHTQGDHPRPSIMTVDLGAVVTLSRFNVLQRSPEIARHFAFTHGNPKTYTVYGAKELPGQDGNLDDWILLKECESIKPSGSPLGTNTDEDMDHFDRGDEYTFDDPIEIRYFRFAVHSTWDGAGYINFSEMTFWGNVVE
;
A
#
# COMPACT_ATOMS: atom_id res chain seq x y z
N MET A 1 -66.41 60.71 -20.14
CA MET A 1 -65.19 61.07 -20.89
C MET A 1 -64.25 59.90 -20.74
N LYS A 2 -63.96 59.13 -21.81
CA LYS A 2 -62.91 59.44 -22.79
C LYS A 2 -61.57 59.62 -22.02
N LYS A 3 -60.50 58.86 -22.26
CA LYS A 3 -60.09 58.15 -23.47
C LYS A 3 -58.64 57.64 -23.22
N LEU A 4 -58.27 56.52 -23.85
CA LEU A 4 -56.92 56.19 -24.38
C LEU A 4 -55.77 55.90 -23.37
N PHE A 5 -54.82 54.97 -23.59
CA PHE A 5 -54.56 54.03 -24.70
C PHE A 5 -53.49 52.99 -24.27
N LYS A 6 -53.72 51.74 -24.68
CA LYS A 6 -52.79 50.81 -25.36
C LYS A 6 -51.33 50.69 -24.88
N LEU A 7 -50.98 49.46 -24.45
CA LEU A 7 -49.84 48.71 -24.99
C LEU A 7 -50.23 47.21 -24.92
N VAL A 8 -50.71 46.59 -26.01
CA VAL A 8 -49.94 45.63 -26.85
C VAL A 8 -49.79 44.30 -26.09
N ILE A 9 -50.79 43.39 -26.12
CA ILE A 9 -50.93 42.26 -27.08
C ILE A 9 -49.62 41.90 -27.79
N VAL A 10 -49.23 40.62 -27.67
CA VAL A 10 -48.06 39.89 -28.22
C VAL A 10 -46.92 39.71 -27.20
N PRO A 11 -46.48 38.48 -26.84
CA PRO A 11 -47.12 37.16 -26.98
C PRO A 11 -47.03 36.31 -25.69
N MET A 12 -48.16 35.87 -25.14
CA MET A 12 -48.19 34.64 -24.31
C MET A 12 -48.27 33.43 -25.26
N MET A 13 -47.25 33.31 -26.09
CA MET A 13 -47.01 32.22 -27.03
C MET A 13 -45.52 31.85 -26.95
N LEU A 14 -45.02 31.76 -25.72
CA LEU A 14 -43.72 31.19 -25.44
C LEU A 14 -43.91 29.67 -25.27
N VAL A 15 -43.76 28.98 -26.39
CA VAL A 15 -43.03 27.71 -26.50
C VAL A 15 -43.43 26.66 -25.44
N LEU A 16 -44.59 26.03 -25.64
CA LEU A 16 -44.76 24.62 -25.29
C LEU A 16 -44.44 23.77 -26.52
N PHE A 17 -43.20 23.89 -27.01
CA PHE A 17 -42.59 22.76 -27.70
C PHE A 17 -42.02 21.89 -26.58
N ALA A 18 -42.88 21.04 -26.02
CA ALA A 18 -42.36 19.82 -25.42
C ALA A 18 -41.61 19.11 -26.56
N CYS A 19 -40.31 18.92 -26.41
CA CYS A 19 -39.66 17.89 -27.20
C CYS A 19 -40.40 16.60 -26.89
N ASP A 20 -40.88 15.89 -27.91
CA ASP A 20 -41.06 14.46 -27.75
C ASP A 20 -39.69 13.93 -27.30
N GLU A 21 -39.61 13.36 -26.10
CA GLU A 21 -38.45 12.57 -25.72
C GLU A 21 -38.36 11.44 -26.76
N GLU A 22 -37.34 11.46 -27.61
CA GLU A 22 -36.98 10.31 -28.42
C GLU A 22 -36.74 9.15 -27.45
N GLN A 23 -37.69 8.22 -27.38
CA GLN A 23 -37.49 6.96 -26.69
C GLN A 23 -36.39 6.21 -27.44
N HIS A 24 -35.21 6.17 -26.85
CA HIS A 24 -34.12 5.31 -27.29
C HIS A 24 -34.57 3.85 -27.12
N GLY A 25 -35.09 3.27 -28.20
CA GLY A 25 -35.38 1.85 -28.33
C GLY A 25 -34.36 1.16 -29.23
N PRO A 26 -34.41 -0.19 -29.30
CA PRO A 26 -33.53 -0.95 -30.18
C PRO A 26 -33.73 -0.55 -31.66
N LEU A 27 -32.63 -0.50 -32.42
CA LEU A 27 -32.62 -0.10 -33.84
C LEU A 27 -33.34 -1.11 -34.75
N VAL A 28 -33.53 -2.33 -34.24
CA VAL A 28 -34.22 -3.45 -34.88
C VAL A 28 -35.25 -3.93 -33.85
N SER A 29 -36.48 -4.18 -34.29
CA SER A 29 -37.53 -4.72 -33.43
C SER A 29 -38.18 -5.89 -34.14
N ASP A 30 -37.94 -7.07 -33.60
CA ASP A 30 -38.81 -8.22 -33.77
C ASP A 30 -39.40 -8.62 -32.40
N GLY A 31 -40.44 -9.45 -32.41
CA GLY A 31 -41.09 -9.94 -31.19
C GLY A 31 -40.80 -11.41 -30.90
N THR A 32 -39.68 -11.93 -31.41
CA THR A 32 -39.32 -13.34 -31.27
C THR A 32 -38.35 -13.48 -30.11
N ASN A 33 -38.75 -14.18 -29.06
CA ASN A 33 -37.83 -14.41 -27.94
C ASN A 33 -36.68 -15.33 -28.37
N PRO A 34 -35.43 -15.04 -27.95
CA PRO A 34 -34.32 -15.94 -28.17
C PRO A 34 -34.49 -17.24 -27.37
N GLN A 35 -33.80 -18.28 -27.80
CA GLN A 35 -33.73 -19.54 -27.04
C GLN A 35 -32.92 -19.35 -25.75
N ALA A 36 -33.29 -20.07 -24.70
CA ALA A 36 -32.47 -20.12 -23.49
C ALA A 36 -31.13 -20.83 -23.78
N VAL A 37 -30.11 -20.50 -22.99
CA VAL A 37 -28.80 -21.17 -23.06
C VAL A 37 -28.91 -22.67 -22.77
N GLU A 38 -28.00 -23.51 -23.28
CA GLU A 38 -28.02 -24.95 -23.04
C GLU A 38 -26.78 -25.44 -22.28
N ASN A 39 -26.79 -26.70 -21.82
CA ASN A 39 -25.65 -27.38 -21.20
C ASN A 39 -24.96 -26.59 -20.07
N VAL A 40 -25.78 -25.92 -19.23
CA VAL A 40 -25.29 -25.07 -18.15
C VAL A 40 -24.50 -25.88 -17.12
N GLN A 41 -23.28 -25.42 -16.85
CA GLN A 41 -22.36 -25.99 -15.86
C GLN A 41 -21.95 -24.91 -14.86
N VAL A 42 -22.10 -25.20 -13.58
CA VAL A 42 -21.76 -24.27 -12.50
C VAL A 42 -20.51 -24.77 -11.78
N THR A 43 -19.48 -23.95 -11.75
CA THR A 43 -18.23 -24.18 -11.02
C THR A 43 -18.14 -23.21 -9.85
N PRO A 44 -18.19 -23.68 -8.59
CA PRO A 44 -17.94 -22.84 -7.42
C PRO A 44 -16.54 -22.22 -7.44
N ILE A 45 -16.45 -20.93 -7.12
CA ILE A 45 -15.20 -20.18 -6.96
C ILE A 45 -15.24 -19.39 -5.64
N TYR A 46 -14.11 -18.85 -5.18
CA TYR A 46 -14.05 -18.10 -3.92
C TYR A 46 -14.91 -16.85 -3.96
N GLY A 47 -15.94 -16.81 -3.10
CA GLY A 47 -16.91 -15.72 -3.05
C GLY A 47 -17.76 -15.58 -4.33
N GLY A 48 -17.91 -16.66 -5.12
CA GLY A 48 -18.54 -16.55 -6.43
C GLY A 48 -18.94 -17.87 -7.10
N LEU A 49 -19.55 -17.75 -8.27
CA LEU A 49 -19.87 -18.85 -9.18
C LEU A 49 -19.36 -18.51 -10.58
N SER A 50 -18.68 -19.46 -11.22
CA SER A 50 -18.33 -19.42 -12.64
C SER A 50 -19.29 -20.33 -13.39
N ILE A 51 -20.15 -19.77 -14.24
CA ILE A 51 -21.19 -20.51 -14.96
C ILE A 51 -20.85 -20.51 -16.44
N SER A 52 -20.70 -21.69 -17.04
CA SER A 52 -20.49 -21.86 -18.48
C SER A 52 -21.70 -22.54 -19.12
N TYR A 53 -21.95 -22.26 -20.39
CA TYR A 53 -23.10 -22.76 -21.13
C TYR A 53 -22.84 -22.75 -22.64
N ASP A 54 -23.75 -23.35 -23.40
CA ASP A 54 -23.80 -23.23 -24.84
C ASP A 54 -24.74 -22.07 -25.22
N LEU A 55 -24.26 -21.20 -26.11
CA LEU A 55 -25.03 -20.07 -26.61
C LEU A 55 -26.16 -20.56 -27.53
N PRO A 56 -27.35 -19.96 -27.46
CA PRO A 56 -28.43 -20.28 -28.37
C PRO A 56 -28.03 -19.96 -29.81
N ASN A 57 -28.50 -20.76 -30.76
CA ASN A 57 -28.27 -20.52 -32.18
C ASN A 57 -29.23 -19.42 -32.68
N ASP A 58 -28.95 -18.19 -32.27
CA ASP A 58 -29.74 -17.01 -32.65
C ASP A 58 -28.85 -15.95 -33.30
N SER A 59 -29.28 -15.47 -34.47
CA SER A 59 -28.48 -14.56 -35.29
C SER A 59 -28.44 -13.14 -34.76
N ASP A 60 -29.40 -12.77 -33.92
CA ASP A 60 -29.51 -11.44 -33.32
C ASP A 60 -29.32 -11.45 -31.80
N LEU A 61 -28.80 -12.53 -31.22
CA LEU A 61 -28.40 -12.58 -29.82
C LEU A 61 -27.48 -11.39 -29.49
N LEU A 62 -27.77 -10.71 -28.37
CA LEU A 62 -27.02 -9.55 -27.90
C LEU A 62 -26.13 -9.91 -26.72
N TYR A 63 -26.71 -10.49 -25.67
CA TYR A 63 -26.00 -10.90 -24.46
C TYR A 63 -26.74 -12.00 -23.71
N VAL A 64 -26.03 -12.66 -22.79
CA VAL A 64 -26.62 -13.48 -21.73
C VAL A 64 -26.49 -12.73 -20.42
N LYS A 65 -27.56 -12.69 -19.62
CA LYS A 65 -27.55 -12.11 -18.27
C LYS A 65 -27.83 -13.15 -17.21
N ALA A 66 -27.16 -13.02 -16.07
CA ALA A 66 -27.42 -13.77 -14.87
C ALA A 66 -28.04 -12.84 -13.82
N VAL A 67 -29.20 -13.22 -13.28
CA VAL A 67 -29.90 -12.50 -12.20
C VAL A 67 -29.79 -13.31 -10.92
N TYR A 68 -29.42 -12.65 -9.82
CA TYR A 68 -29.18 -13.29 -8.53
C TYR A 68 -29.40 -12.31 -7.38
N THR A 69 -29.44 -12.83 -6.15
CA THR A 69 -29.49 -12.01 -4.93
C THR A 69 -28.08 -11.78 -4.38
N ASN A 70 -27.65 -10.53 -4.25
CA ASN A 70 -26.33 -10.17 -3.74
C ASN A 70 -26.22 -10.36 -2.21
N SER A 71 -25.04 -10.11 -1.63
CA SER A 71 -24.79 -10.19 -0.18
C SER A 71 -25.66 -9.25 0.66
N LYS A 72 -26.22 -8.19 0.06
CA LYS A 72 -27.12 -7.22 0.71
C LYS A 72 -28.59 -7.62 0.63
N GLY A 73 -28.92 -8.73 -0.02
CA GLY A 73 -30.31 -9.17 -0.23
C GLY A 73 -31.01 -8.48 -1.40
N GLU A 74 -30.28 -7.74 -2.24
CA GLU A 74 -30.82 -7.02 -3.39
C GLU A 74 -30.68 -7.86 -4.67
N THR A 75 -31.60 -7.68 -5.61
CA THR A 75 -31.48 -8.27 -6.95
C THR A 75 -30.36 -7.57 -7.72
N ALA A 76 -29.41 -8.36 -8.20
CA ALA A 76 -28.30 -7.91 -9.03
C ALA A 76 -28.28 -8.67 -10.36
N GLU A 77 -27.66 -8.07 -11.38
CA GLU A 77 -27.43 -8.71 -12.66
C GLU A 77 -25.99 -8.55 -13.13
N VAL A 78 -25.47 -9.59 -13.78
CA VAL A 78 -24.23 -9.54 -14.56
C VAL A 78 -24.56 -9.91 -16.00
N LYS A 79 -23.87 -9.32 -16.97
CA LYS A 79 -24.06 -9.58 -18.40
C LYS A 79 -22.76 -10.02 -19.03
N THR A 80 -22.85 -10.92 -19.99
CA THR A 80 -21.75 -11.24 -20.89
C THR A 80 -22.23 -11.21 -22.34
N SER A 81 -21.35 -10.79 -23.25
CA SER A 81 -21.73 -10.61 -24.66
C SER A 81 -22.10 -11.93 -25.33
N ALA A 82 -22.82 -11.87 -26.46
CA ALA A 82 -23.13 -13.02 -27.31
C ALA A 82 -21.90 -13.77 -27.89
N TYR A 83 -20.67 -13.33 -27.60
CA TYR A 83 -19.42 -13.98 -28.04
C TYR A 83 -18.70 -14.74 -26.92
N ASP A 84 -19.22 -14.66 -25.70
CA ASP A 84 -18.67 -15.34 -24.54
C ASP A 84 -19.72 -16.34 -24.02
N ASN A 85 -19.24 -17.49 -23.60
CA ASN A 85 -20.06 -18.61 -23.15
C ASN A 85 -19.87 -18.89 -21.66
N LYS A 86 -19.26 -17.95 -20.93
CA LYS A 86 -19.04 -17.99 -19.51
C LYS A 86 -19.45 -16.67 -18.85
N ILE A 87 -20.05 -16.77 -17.68
CA ILE A 87 -20.38 -15.64 -16.81
C ILE A 87 -19.85 -15.91 -15.40
N GLU A 88 -19.18 -14.91 -14.82
CA GLU A 88 -18.68 -14.98 -13.44
C GLU A 88 -19.51 -14.06 -12.55
N ILE A 89 -20.02 -14.63 -11.47
CA ILE A 89 -20.68 -13.91 -10.40
C ILE A 89 -19.73 -13.90 -9.21
N LEU A 90 -19.41 -12.73 -8.72
CA LEU A 90 -18.47 -12.50 -7.61
C LEU A 90 -19.16 -11.70 -6.51
N GLY A 91 -18.59 -11.75 -5.31
CA GLY A 91 -19.02 -10.94 -4.17
C GLY A 91 -20.04 -11.60 -3.25
N PHE A 92 -20.25 -12.92 -3.35
CA PHE A 92 -20.98 -13.64 -2.31
C PHE A 92 -20.16 -13.65 -1.02
N GLY A 93 -20.79 -13.23 0.07
CA GLY A 93 -20.18 -13.11 1.40
C GLY A 93 -20.31 -14.33 2.30
N ASP A 94 -20.80 -15.46 1.79
CA ASP A 94 -20.98 -16.69 2.54
C ASP A 94 -20.90 -17.92 1.60
N THR A 95 -20.93 -19.13 2.16
CA THR A 95 -20.93 -20.40 1.41
C THR A 95 -22.31 -21.05 1.36
N THR A 96 -23.39 -20.28 1.52
CA THR A 96 -24.76 -20.80 1.41
C THR A 96 -25.13 -20.96 -0.07
N GLU A 97 -26.00 -21.93 -0.36
CA GLU A 97 -26.47 -22.17 -1.73
C GLU A 97 -27.13 -20.90 -2.30
N LYS A 98 -26.71 -20.52 -3.51
CA LYS A 98 -27.25 -19.37 -4.25
C LYS A 98 -27.95 -19.86 -5.49
N THR A 99 -29.11 -19.29 -5.78
CA THR A 99 -29.85 -19.52 -7.03
C THR A 99 -29.59 -18.37 -7.99
N VAL A 100 -29.32 -18.72 -9.24
CA VAL A 100 -29.03 -17.80 -10.34
C VAL A 100 -29.94 -18.13 -11.50
N GLU A 101 -30.59 -17.11 -12.06
CA GLU A 101 -31.44 -17.23 -13.25
C GLU A 101 -30.70 -16.67 -14.47
N LEU A 102 -30.50 -17.51 -15.48
CA LEU A 102 -29.87 -17.13 -16.74
C LEU A 102 -30.92 -16.80 -17.80
N TYR A 103 -30.68 -15.74 -18.56
CA TYR A 103 -31.51 -15.33 -19.67
C TYR A 103 -30.65 -14.99 -20.89
N SER A 104 -31.10 -15.44 -22.06
CA SER A 104 -30.63 -14.91 -23.34
C SER A 104 -31.42 -13.65 -23.68
N VAL A 105 -30.74 -12.61 -24.17
CA VAL A 105 -31.36 -11.36 -24.60
C VAL A 105 -30.88 -11.01 -26.00
N ASP A 106 -31.82 -10.74 -26.90
CA ASP A 106 -31.55 -10.38 -28.29
C ASP A 106 -31.36 -8.86 -28.48
N ARG A 107 -31.12 -8.44 -29.74
CA ARG A 107 -30.95 -7.03 -30.10
C ARG A 107 -32.23 -6.22 -30.08
N SER A 108 -33.38 -6.88 -30.05
CA SER A 108 -34.72 -6.29 -29.91
C SER A 108 -35.16 -6.18 -28.44
N GLU A 109 -34.30 -6.56 -27.50
CA GLU A 109 -34.55 -6.66 -26.05
C GLU A 109 -35.58 -7.72 -25.64
N ASN A 110 -35.91 -8.68 -26.51
CA ASN A 110 -36.68 -9.84 -26.09
C ASN A 110 -35.82 -10.76 -25.23
N THR A 111 -36.45 -11.41 -24.25
CA THR A 111 -35.79 -12.24 -23.25
C THR A 111 -36.30 -13.68 -23.35
N SER A 112 -35.41 -14.66 -23.25
CA SER A 112 -35.79 -16.08 -23.18
C SER A 112 -36.56 -16.42 -21.90
N GLU A 113 -37.12 -17.63 -21.83
CA GLU A 113 -37.46 -18.22 -20.54
C GLU A 113 -36.19 -18.41 -19.68
N PRO A 114 -36.26 -18.28 -18.35
CA PRO A 114 -35.09 -18.42 -17.48
C PRO A 114 -34.64 -19.87 -17.35
N ILE A 115 -33.33 -20.05 -17.16
CA ILE A 115 -32.77 -21.28 -16.62
C ILE A 115 -32.21 -20.99 -15.24
N ALA A 116 -32.83 -21.60 -14.23
CA ALA A 116 -32.37 -21.51 -12.85
C ALA A 116 -31.31 -22.59 -12.57
N VAL A 117 -30.20 -22.17 -12.00
CA VAL A 117 -29.15 -23.05 -11.47
C VAL A 117 -28.83 -22.67 -10.03
N SER A 118 -28.44 -23.65 -9.22
CA SER A 118 -28.10 -23.44 -7.82
C SER A 118 -26.78 -24.10 -7.48
N ALA A 119 -25.93 -23.38 -6.73
CA ALA A 119 -24.69 -23.90 -6.18
C ALA A 119 -24.25 -23.06 -4.97
N ALA A 120 -23.48 -23.67 -4.07
CA ALA A 120 -22.80 -22.94 -3.01
C ALA A 120 -21.43 -22.43 -3.53
N PRO A 121 -21.10 -21.14 -3.37
CA PRO A 121 -19.77 -20.62 -3.68
C PRO A 121 -18.74 -21.16 -2.67
N LEU A 122 -17.46 -21.06 -3.02
CA LEU A 122 -16.38 -21.35 -2.06
C LEU A 122 -16.21 -20.17 -1.10
N THR A 123 -15.45 -20.39 -0.03
CA THR A 123 -15.19 -19.40 1.03
C THR A 123 -14.79 -18.03 0.44
N PRO A 124 -15.47 -16.94 0.83
CA PRO A 124 -15.14 -15.60 0.37
C PRO A 124 -13.67 -15.21 0.65
N PRO A 125 -13.01 -14.47 -0.27
CA PRO A 125 -11.61 -14.07 -0.10
C PRO A 125 -11.31 -13.35 1.23
N VAL A 126 -12.24 -12.53 1.74
CA VAL A 126 -12.07 -11.83 3.03
C VAL A 126 -11.78 -12.79 4.19
N PHE A 127 -12.42 -13.96 4.21
CA PHE A 127 -12.21 -14.97 5.26
C PHE A 127 -10.94 -15.79 5.04
N LEU A 128 -10.53 -16.00 3.77
CA LEU A 128 -9.26 -16.65 3.46
C LEU A 128 -8.08 -15.81 3.94
N VAL A 129 -8.12 -14.50 3.66
CA VAL A 129 -7.07 -13.57 4.11
C VAL A 129 -7.11 -13.46 5.63
N GLN A 130 -8.29 -13.35 6.24
CA GLN A 130 -8.45 -13.35 7.69
C GLN A 130 -7.75 -14.55 8.36
N ALA A 131 -7.87 -15.75 7.79
CA ALA A 131 -7.28 -16.96 8.37
C ALA A 131 -5.74 -16.95 8.37
N THR A 132 -5.12 -16.08 7.57
CA THR A 132 -3.66 -15.94 7.45
C THR A 132 -3.12 -14.69 8.13
N MET A 133 -4.00 -13.81 8.60
CA MET A 133 -3.60 -12.56 9.24
C MET A 133 -2.91 -12.86 10.58
N ASP A 134 -1.65 -12.45 10.70
CA ASP A 134 -0.88 -12.51 11.94
C ASP A 134 -0.51 -11.11 12.41
N ILE A 135 -0.71 -10.87 13.71
CA ILE A 135 -0.50 -9.58 14.36
C ILE A 135 0.45 -9.80 15.53
N THR A 136 1.65 -9.24 15.43
CA THR A 136 2.73 -9.41 16.41
C THR A 136 3.26 -8.06 16.88
N ALA A 137 3.89 -8.03 18.06
CA ALA A 137 4.51 -6.81 18.57
C ALA A 137 5.68 -6.38 17.66
N ASP A 138 5.80 -5.08 17.43
CA ASP A 138 6.89 -4.45 16.68
C ASP A 138 7.40 -3.25 17.48
N PHE A 139 8.55 -2.69 17.11
CA PHE A 139 9.11 -1.48 17.72
C PHE A 139 8.15 -0.30 17.61
N GLY A 140 7.74 0.22 18.76
CA GLY A 140 6.78 1.31 18.86
C GLY A 140 5.38 0.98 18.33
N GLY A 141 5.02 -0.28 18.07
CA GLY A 141 3.64 -0.67 17.75
C GLY A 141 3.45 -2.15 17.45
N ALA A 142 2.85 -2.45 16.30
CA ALA A 142 2.52 -3.81 15.88
C ALA A 142 2.74 -4.02 14.39
N ARG A 143 3.15 -5.25 14.04
CA ARG A 143 3.31 -5.73 12.67
C ARG A 143 2.12 -6.62 12.30
N PHE A 144 1.61 -6.41 11.10
CA PHE A 144 0.51 -7.14 10.49
C PHE A 144 1.05 -7.83 9.24
N SER A 145 0.77 -9.12 9.08
CA SER A 145 1.14 -9.88 7.88
C SER A 145 -0.02 -10.75 7.42
N TRP A 146 -0.19 -10.89 6.11
CA TRP A 146 -1.30 -11.65 5.53
C TRP A 146 -0.95 -12.21 4.16
N ILE A 147 -1.72 -13.23 3.75
CA ILE A 147 -1.61 -13.87 2.44
C ILE A 147 -2.95 -13.74 1.70
N ASN A 148 -2.91 -13.22 0.48
CA ASN A 148 -4.02 -13.08 -0.45
C ASN A 148 -3.71 -13.85 -1.74
N GLU A 149 -3.72 -15.18 -1.66
CA GLU A 149 -3.36 -16.07 -2.78
C GLU A 149 -4.18 -15.79 -4.05
N SER A 150 -5.45 -15.41 -3.89
CA SER A 150 -6.35 -15.10 -5.01
C SER A 150 -6.10 -13.73 -5.65
N LYS A 151 -5.19 -12.92 -5.09
CA LYS A 151 -4.91 -11.55 -5.53
C LYS A 151 -6.18 -10.72 -5.69
N THR A 152 -7.15 -10.97 -4.81
CA THR A 152 -8.44 -10.28 -4.86
C THR A 152 -8.26 -8.87 -4.33
N PRO A 153 -8.86 -7.85 -4.96
CA PRO A 153 -8.83 -6.48 -4.43
C PRO A 153 -9.51 -6.43 -3.06
N ILE A 154 -8.72 -6.09 -2.04
CA ILE A 154 -9.18 -5.96 -0.65
C ILE A 154 -8.72 -4.64 -0.04
N THR A 155 -9.49 -4.19 0.93
CA THR A 155 -9.14 -3.11 1.86
C THR A 155 -8.89 -3.71 3.24
N ILE A 156 -7.78 -3.34 3.87
CA ILE A 156 -7.43 -3.74 5.23
C ILE A 156 -7.33 -2.48 6.08
N GLU A 157 -8.19 -2.37 7.08
CA GLU A 157 -8.11 -1.33 8.10
C GLU A 157 -7.29 -1.86 9.27
N LEU A 158 -6.23 -1.15 9.64
CA LEU A 158 -5.43 -1.43 10.83
C LEU A 158 -5.94 -0.53 11.95
N LEU A 159 -6.26 -1.15 13.08
CA LEU A 159 -6.89 -0.50 14.22
C LEU A 159 -6.04 -0.62 15.47
N THR A 160 -6.14 0.40 16.32
CA THR A 160 -5.65 0.35 17.70
C THR A 160 -6.58 1.15 18.61
N THR A 161 -6.45 0.96 19.91
CA THR A 161 -7.13 1.79 20.92
C THR A 161 -6.73 3.27 20.78
N ASN A 162 -7.72 4.15 20.72
CA ASN A 162 -7.54 5.60 20.85
C ASN A 162 -7.29 5.96 22.32
N ASP A 163 -6.24 6.74 22.59
CA ASP A 163 -5.84 7.07 23.98
C ASP A 163 -6.79 8.01 24.72
N THR A 164 -7.63 8.74 23.98
CA THR A 164 -8.61 9.66 24.56
C THR A 164 -9.95 8.97 24.81
N THR A 165 -10.44 8.17 23.87
CA THR A 165 -11.78 7.55 23.95
C THR A 165 -11.75 6.13 24.52
N GLY A 166 -10.61 5.41 24.40
CA GLY A 166 -10.49 4.00 24.75
C GLY A 166 -11.13 3.05 23.75
N GLU A 167 -11.68 3.54 22.64
CA GLU A 167 -12.29 2.73 21.58
C GLU A 167 -11.26 2.35 20.50
N LEU A 168 -11.52 1.27 19.76
CA LEU A 168 -10.71 0.95 18.58
C LEU A 168 -11.00 1.98 17.48
N GLU A 169 -9.95 2.55 16.90
CA GLU A 169 -10.03 3.43 15.75
C GLU A 169 -9.12 2.93 14.63
N THR A 170 -9.53 3.18 13.40
CA THR A 170 -8.70 2.92 12.21
C THR A 170 -7.60 3.98 12.15
N VAL A 171 -6.35 3.53 12.23
CA VAL A 171 -5.17 4.41 12.15
C VAL A 171 -4.48 4.33 10.79
N GLU A 172 -4.71 3.24 10.05
CA GLU A 172 -4.20 3.07 8.70
C GLU A 172 -5.19 2.26 7.85
N THR A 173 -5.29 2.59 6.56
CA THR A 173 -6.09 1.84 5.59
C THR A 173 -5.24 1.48 4.38
N ILE A 174 -5.16 0.18 4.09
CA ILE A 174 -4.35 -0.38 3.02
C ILE A 174 -5.28 -0.90 1.92
N TYR A 175 -4.99 -0.54 0.67
CA TYR A 175 -5.66 -1.07 -0.53
C TYR A 175 -4.68 -1.95 -1.29
N THR A 176 -4.99 -3.23 -1.48
CA THR A 176 -4.02 -4.17 -2.08
C THR A 176 -4.66 -5.34 -2.84
N GLU A 177 -3.90 -5.85 -3.80
CA GLU A 177 -4.12 -7.10 -4.55
C GLU A 177 -2.88 -8.01 -4.47
N GLN A 178 -1.86 -7.62 -3.69
CA GLN A 178 -0.61 -8.37 -3.57
C GLN A 178 -0.82 -9.69 -2.84
N ALA A 179 -0.08 -10.72 -3.25
CA ALA A 179 -0.26 -12.08 -2.73
C ALA A 179 0.27 -12.28 -1.31
N GLU A 180 1.36 -11.62 -0.95
CA GLU A 180 1.93 -11.64 0.40
C GLU A 180 2.38 -10.23 0.71
N SER A 181 1.98 -9.73 1.88
CA SER A 181 2.27 -8.36 2.30
C SER A 181 2.35 -8.27 3.81
N ARG A 182 3.01 -7.21 4.26
CA ARG A 182 3.10 -6.83 5.66
C ARG A 182 3.02 -5.32 5.80
N SER A 183 2.50 -4.84 6.92
CA SER A 183 2.55 -3.44 7.32
C SER A 183 2.78 -3.34 8.83
N SER A 184 3.31 -2.21 9.29
CA SER A 184 3.52 -1.95 10.71
C SER A 184 2.99 -0.58 11.06
N ILE A 185 2.22 -0.49 12.14
CA ILE A 185 1.85 0.79 12.75
C ILE A 185 2.77 1.08 13.92
N ARG A 186 3.10 2.36 14.13
CA ARG A 186 4.12 2.81 15.10
C ARG A 186 3.69 4.06 15.86
N GLY A 187 4.51 4.51 16.81
CA GLY A 187 4.27 5.71 17.62
C GLY A 187 3.56 5.45 18.94
N TYR A 188 3.51 4.19 19.38
CA TYR A 188 2.85 3.76 20.60
C TYR A 188 3.85 3.37 21.68
N GLU A 189 3.53 3.73 22.92
CA GLU A 189 4.33 3.36 24.11
C GLU A 189 4.36 1.84 24.32
N SER A 190 5.43 1.37 24.97
CA SER A 190 5.63 -0.03 25.35
C SER A 190 4.74 -0.43 26.55
N VAL A 191 3.42 -0.35 26.35
CA VAL A 191 2.39 -0.77 27.31
C VAL A 191 1.38 -1.68 26.63
N PRO A 192 0.71 -2.61 27.37
CA PRO A 192 -0.31 -3.48 26.79
C PRO A 192 -1.42 -2.69 26.08
N ARG A 193 -1.64 -2.99 24.79
CA ARG A 193 -2.55 -2.27 23.89
C ARG A 193 -3.22 -3.25 22.92
N LEU A 194 -4.44 -2.93 22.49
CA LEU A 194 -5.11 -3.67 21.43
C LEU A 194 -4.58 -3.21 20.08
N PHE A 195 -4.21 -4.18 19.26
CA PHE A 195 -3.98 -4.00 17.82
C PHE A 195 -4.88 -4.99 17.08
N ALA A 196 -5.57 -4.49 16.06
CA ALA A 196 -6.57 -5.25 15.36
C ALA A 196 -6.58 -4.93 13.86
N ALA A 197 -7.20 -5.81 13.07
CA ALA A 197 -7.42 -5.59 11.65
C ALA A 197 -8.86 -5.89 11.28
N LEU A 198 -9.38 -5.19 10.26
CA LEU A 198 -10.65 -5.48 9.61
C LEU A 198 -10.43 -5.57 8.11
N ILE A 199 -10.89 -6.64 7.48
CA ILE A 199 -10.74 -6.88 6.04
C ILE A 199 -12.09 -6.68 5.38
N ARG A 200 -12.09 -5.96 4.25
CA ARG A 200 -13.26 -5.69 3.43
C ARG A 200 -12.94 -5.94 1.96
N ASP A 201 -13.91 -6.41 1.20
CA ASP A 201 -13.84 -6.42 -0.28
C ASP A 201 -14.69 -5.28 -0.91
N ARG A 202 -14.61 -5.16 -2.23
CA ARG A 202 -15.38 -4.17 -3.00
C ARG A 202 -16.90 -4.37 -2.99
N TYR A 203 -17.37 -5.50 -2.47
CA TYR A 203 -18.79 -5.87 -2.39
C TYR A 203 -19.37 -5.61 -1.01
N ASP A 204 -18.59 -4.99 -0.12
CA ASP A 204 -18.92 -4.75 1.28
C ASP A 204 -19.13 -6.04 2.07
N ASN A 205 -18.41 -7.11 1.71
CA ASN A 205 -18.22 -8.24 2.61
C ASN A 205 -17.10 -7.91 3.59
N PHE A 206 -17.29 -8.24 4.86
CA PHE A 206 -16.35 -7.94 5.94
C PHE A 206 -15.90 -9.22 6.66
N SER A 207 -14.64 -9.24 7.10
CA SER A 207 -14.21 -10.16 8.16
C SER A 207 -14.81 -9.76 9.50
N ASP A 208 -14.71 -10.64 10.49
CA ASP A 208 -14.76 -10.21 11.89
C ASP A 208 -13.52 -9.35 12.22
N THR A 209 -13.55 -8.63 13.35
CA THR A 209 -12.36 -7.96 13.87
C THR A 209 -11.30 -8.99 14.27
N ILE A 210 -10.14 -8.89 13.63
CA ILE A 210 -8.99 -9.75 13.85
C ILE A 210 -8.14 -9.14 14.95
N TYR A 211 -7.73 -9.93 15.93
CA TYR A 211 -6.88 -9.50 17.04
C TYR A 211 -5.59 -10.31 17.07
N ALA A 212 -4.60 -9.81 17.81
CA ALA A 212 -3.42 -10.58 18.14
C ALA A 212 -3.78 -11.92 18.80
N ASN A 213 -3.01 -12.96 18.48
CA ASN A 213 -3.20 -14.30 19.02
C ASN A 213 -2.62 -14.45 20.43
N THR A 214 -3.10 -13.61 21.35
CA THR A 214 -2.80 -13.65 22.78
C THR A 214 -4.08 -13.89 23.57
N PRO A 215 -4.04 -14.50 24.78
CA PRO A 215 -5.24 -14.80 25.56
C PRO A 215 -6.12 -13.57 25.87
N ASP A 216 -5.50 -12.40 25.98
CA ASP A 216 -6.14 -11.11 26.28
C ASP A 216 -6.25 -10.18 25.07
N LYS A 217 -5.79 -10.62 23.88
CA LYS A 217 -5.73 -9.84 22.63
C LYS A 217 -4.79 -8.63 22.67
N LEU A 218 -4.03 -8.48 23.75
CA LEU A 218 -3.10 -7.36 23.93
C LEU A 218 -1.73 -7.73 23.37
N LEU A 219 -1.07 -6.72 22.81
CA LEU A 219 0.37 -6.74 22.56
C LEU A 219 1.01 -5.61 23.35
N THR A 220 2.22 -5.85 23.82
CA THR A 220 3.09 -4.77 24.33
C THR A 220 4.10 -4.48 23.22
N PRO A 221 4.04 -3.29 22.59
CA PRO A 221 5.05 -2.86 21.63
C PRO A 221 6.46 -3.02 22.19
N LEU A 222 7.42 -3.32 21.32
CA LEU A 222 8.81 -3.26 21.74
C LEU A 222 9.17 -1.79 21.98
N PHE A 223 9.77 -1.50 23.13
CA PHE A 223 10.22 -0.15 23.44
C PHE A 223 11.19 0.35 22.36
N GLU A 224 10.94 1.56 21.87
CA GLU A 224 11.78 2.27 20.90
C GLU A 224 11.95 3.70 21.40
N GLU A 225 13.19 4.18 21.44
CA GLU A 225 13.52 5.58 21.63
C GLU A 225 14.50 6.05 20.55
N ARG A 226 14.48 7.36 20.26
CA ARG A 226 15.51 7.99 19.44
C ARG A 226 16.82 8.01 20.23
N LEU A 227 17.88 7.46 19.66
CA LEU A 227 19.18 7.44 20.33
C LEU A 227 19.74 8.86 20.50
N ASP A 228 20.30 9.12 21.67
CA ASP A 228 20.95 10.39 22.00
C ASP A 228 22.32 10.49 21.30
N LYS A 229 22.33 11.21 20.17
CA LYS A 229 23.54 11.43 19.35
C LYS A 229 24.69 12.07 20.10
N THR A 230 24.44 12.79 21.20
CA THR A 230 25.50 13.39 22.02
C THR A 230 26.36 12.35 22.75
N LYS A 231 25.91 11.10 22.81
CA LYS A 231 26.65 9.96 23.36
C LYS A 231 27.50 9.23 22.32
N PHE A 232 27.37 9.57 21.04
CA PHE A 232 28.10 8.91 19.97
C PHE A 232 29.58 9.27 20.01
N ASN A 233 30.43 8.35 19.55
CA ASN A 233 31.87 8.55 19.45
C ASN A 233 32.36 8.23 18.04
N LYS A 234 33.22 9.08 17.48
CA LYS A 234 33.87 8.85 16.18
C LYS A 234 34.89 7.74 16.33
N ILE A 235 34.77 6.73 15.48
CA ILE A 235 35.77 5.67 15.30
C ILE A 235 36.29 5.80 13.87
N VAL A 236 37.59 5.61 13.68
CA VAL A 236 38.20 5.62 12.35
C VAL A 236 38.99 4.33 12.18
N LEU A 237 38.51 3.46 11.30
CA LEU A 237 39.19 2.24 10.90
C LEU A 237 40.06 2.48 9.67
N ASN A 238 40.99 1.57 9.38
CA ASN A 238 41.98 1.77 8.31
C ASN A 238 41.37 1.88 6.90
N ASN A 239 40.15 1.37 6.71
CA ASN A 239 39.42 1.43 5.44
C ASN A 239 38.22 2.39 5.48
N ASP A 240 38.11 3.22 6.53
CA ASP A 240 37.14 4.31 6.53
C ASP A 240 37.67 5.49 5.70
N ASP A 241 36.76 6.20 5.03
CA ASP A 241 37.07 7.40 4.27
C ASP A 241 37.13 8.62 5.19
N ASN A 242 37.76 9.69 4.69
CA ASN A 242 37.63 11.00 5.31
C ASN A 242 36.28 11.64 4.93
N TRP A 243 35.43 11.92 5.91
CA TRP A 243 34.13 12.59 5.78
C TRP A 243 34.14 14.07 6.17
N ASP A 244 35.33 14.61 6.44
CA ASP A 244 35.59 15.99 6.84
C ASP A 244 36.12 16.86 5.67
N ALA A 245 35.66 16.61 4.44
CA ALA A 245 36.14 17.33 3.25
C ALA A 245 35.31 18.59 2.96
N TRP A 246 35.92 19.57 2.29
CA TRP A 246 35.25 20.82 1.86
C TRP A 246 34.58 21.56 3.02
N GLU A 247 33.30 21.89 2.90
CA GLU A 247 32.48 22.45 3.98
C GLU A 247 31.92 21.39 4.95
N GLY A 248 32.20 20.11 4.73
CA GLY A 248 31.69 19.02 5.55
C GLY A 248 32.54 18.71 6.78
N ASP A 249 31.88 18.22 7.82
CA ASP A 249 32.48 17.67 9.04
C ASP A 249 31.74 16.39 9.40
N TYR A 250 32.46 15.35 9.83
CA TYR A 250 31.93 14.05 10.22
C TYR A 250 30.75 14.17 11.20
N TRP A 251 30.82 15.11 12.14
CA TRP A 251 29.80 15.28 13.17
C TRP A 251 28.53 15.95 12.69
N ASN A 252 28.56 16.60 11.53
CA ASN A 252 27.38 17.23 10.96
C ASN A 252 26.25 16.22 10.70
N CYS A 253 26.56 14.93 10.47
CA CYS A 253 25.51 13.92 10.35
C CYS A 253 24.92 13.40 11.66
N PHE A 254 25.37 13.95 12.79
CA PHE A 254 24.91 13.61 14.13
C PHE A 254 24.64 14.86 14.99
N ASP A 255 24.39 16.03 14.40
CA ASP A 255 24.25 17.30 15.13
C ASP A 255 22.80 17.82 15.24
N ASP A 256 21.84 17.14 14.62
CA ASP A 256 20.43 17.55 14.54
C ASP A 256 20.18 18.87 13.78
N ASP A 257 21.12 19.26 12.92
CA ASP A 257 20.98 20.37 11.98
C ASP A 257 20.93 19.84 10.54
N PRO A 258 19.75 19.69 9.93
CA PRO A 258 19.65 19.21 8.55
C PRO A 258 20.28 20.19 7.53
N ALA A 259 20.70 21.40 7.90
CA ALA A 259 21.45 22.29 7.03
C ALA A 259 22.93 21.91 6.92
N SER A 260 23.50 21.28 7.95
CA SER A 260 24.88 20.82 7.97
C SER A 260 25.03 19.54 7.12
N ILE A 261 26.26 19.23 6.71
CA ILE A 261 26.56 18.05 5.88
C ILE A 261 27.86 17.38 6.26
N VAL A 262 27.93 16.06 6.05
CA VAL A 262 29.22 15.38 5.85
C VAL A 262 29.61 15.43 4.38
N HIS A 263 30.90 15.31 4.09
CA HIS A 263 31.36 15.25 2.70
C HIS A 263 32.67 14.48 2.56
N THR A 264 32.73 13.55 1.60
CA THR A 264 33.99 12.84 1.27
C THR A 264 34.78 13.57 0.20
N GLN A 265 36.10 13.38 0.12
CA GLN A 265 36.90 13.95 -0.98
C GLN A 265 36.56 13.33 -2.35
N GLY A 266 36.19 12.05 -2.40
CA GLY A 266 35.87 11.32 -3.64
C GLY A 266 37.09 10.83 -4.42
N ASP A 267 38.21 10.59 -3.72
CA ASP A 267 39.50 10.17 -4.24
C ASP A 267 39.86 8.70 -3.97
N HIS A 268 38.96 7.96 -3.30
CA HIS A 268 39.09 6.54 -2.99
C HIS A 268 38.09 5.68 -3.79
N PRO A 269 38.41 4.39 -4.05
CA PRO A 269 37.45 3.48 -4.67
C PRO A 269 36.26 3.23 -3.74
N ARG A 270 35.07 3.00 -4.33
CA ARG A 270 33.86 2.60 -3.59
C ARG A 270 34.00 1.18 -3.01
N PRO A 271 33.27 0.84 -1.91
CA PRO A 271 32.39 1.72 -1.15
C PRO A 271 33.15 2.77 -0.34
N SER A 272 32.55 3.94 -0.13
CA SER A 272 33.07 4.85 0.90
C SER A 272 32.43 4.54 2.24
N ILE A 273 33.24 4.43 3.28
CA ILE A 273 32.83 3.85 4.56
C ILE A 273 33.00 4.86 5.70
N MET A 274 32.03 4.87 6.62
CA MET A 274 32.14 5.55 7.92
C MET A 274 31.76 4.59 9.06
N THR A 275 32.34 4.80 10.24
CA THR A 275 32.08 3.99 11.44
C THR A 275 31.77 4.86 12.65
N VAL A 276 30.66 4.58 13.35
CA VAL A 276 30.27 5.28 14.58
C VAL A 276 30.09 4.29 15.74
N ASP A 277 30.58 4.65 16.92
CA ASP A 277 30.19 4.02 18.19
C ASP A 277 28.94 4.74 18.72
N LEU A 278 27.82 4.03 18.85
CA LEU A 278 26.55 4.56 19.33
C LEU A 278 26.57 4.89 20.84
N GLY A 279 27.68 4.61 21.53
CA GLY A 279 27.90 4.94 22.94
C GLY A 279 27.31 3.92 23.92
N ALA A 280 26.47 3.01 23.46
CA ALA A 280 25.91 1.90 24.22
C ALA A 280 25.57 0.72 23.30
N VAL A 281 25.36 -0.46 23.88
CA VAL A 281 24.72 -1.56 23.16
C VAL A 281 23.24 -1.23 23.03
N VAL A 282 22.71 -1.30 21.82
CA VAL A 282 21.31 -1.02 21.49
C VAL A 282 20.73 -2.17 20.69
N THR A 283 19.49 -2.54 20.99
CA THR A 283 18.67 -3.32 20.07
C THR A 283 18.12 -2.35 19.04
N LEU A 284 18.76 -2.30 17.86
CA LEU A 284 18.45 -1.33 16.82
C LEU A 284 17.13 -1.69 16.14
N SER A 285 16.21 -0.73 16.07
CA SER A 285 14.89 -0.91 15.45
C SER A 285 14.82 -0.32 14.04
N ARG A 286 15.43 0.86 13.85
CA ARG A 286 15.49 1.54 12.56
C ARG A 286 16.58 2.61 12.54
N PHE A 287 16.90 3.05 11.33
CA PHE A 287 17.68 4.26 11.10
C PHE A 287 17.10 5.03 9.91
N ASN A 288 17.43 6.32 9.84
CA ASN A 288 17.04 7.20 8.76
C ASN A 288 18.27 7.95 8.25
N VAL A 289 18.35 8.16 6.93
CA VAL A 289 19.38 8.97 6.29
C VAL A 289 18.70 10.14 5.58
N LEU A 290 19.04 11.37 5.97
CA LEU A 290 18.64 12.58 5.25
C LEU A 290 19.70 12.91 4.21
N GLN A 291 19.26 13.02 2.95
CA GLN A 291 20.05 13.57 1.86
C GLN A 291 20.47 15.02 2.16
N ARG A 292 21.43 15.54 1.39
CA ARG A 292 22.02 16.87 1.59
C ARG A 292 20.96 17.97 1.64
N SER A 293 20.92 18.59 2.80
CA SER A 293 20.33 19.88 3.10
C SER A 293 18.89 20.02 2.63
N PRO A 294 17.94 19.21 3.15
CA PRO A 294 16.57 19.21 2.67
C PRO A 294 15.87 20.56 2.84
N GLU A 295 16.31 21.35 3.81
CA GLU A 295 15.74 22.67 4.07
C GLU A 295 16.30 23.79 3.17
N ILE A 296 17.58 23.72 2.80
CA ILE A 296 18.29 24.84 2.15
C ILE A 296 18.82 24.55 0.74
N ALA A 297 18.98 23.27 0.38
CA ALA A 297 19.53 22.84 -0.91
C ALA A 297 18.62 21.84 -1.64
N ARG A 298 17.30 22.08 -1.58
CA ARG A 298 16.25 21.27 -2.25
C ARG A 298 16.50 20.94 -3.72
N HIS A 299 17.22 21.81 -4.44
CA HIS A 299 17.59 21.60 -5.84
C HIS A 299 18.62 20.47 -6.03
N PHE A 300 19.25 19.98 -4.95
CA PHE A 300 20.12 18.82 -4.92
C PHE A 300 19.42 17.50 -4.58
N ALA A 301 18.09 17.50 -4.41
CA ALA A 301 17.34 16.28 -4.16
C ALA A 301 17.62 15.22 -5.22
N PHE A 302 17.99 14.01 -4.78
CA PHE A 302 18.36 12.88 -5.63
C PHE A 302 19.51 13.19 -6.61
N THR A 303 20.45 14.06 -6.25
CA THR A 303 21.63 14.38 -7.07
C THR A 303 22.79 14.88 -6.20
N HIS A 304 23.86 15.38 -6.81
CA HIS A 304 24.98 16.06 -6.17
C HIS A 304 25.69 15.25 -5.08
N GLY A 305 25.94 13.96 -5.33
CA GLY A 305 26.61 13.09 -4.37
C GLY A 305 25.73 12.53 -3.27
N ASN A 306 24.40 12.71 -3.34
CA ASN A 306 23.48 12.04 -2.42
C ASN A 306 23.55 10.51 -2.57
N PRO A 307 23.65 9.75 -1.45
CA PRO A 307 23.71 8.28 -1.48
C PRO A 307 22.52 7.68 -2.22
N LYS A 308 22.78 6.69 -3.08
CA LYS A 308 21.73 5.91 -3.75
C LYS A 308 21.70 4.48 -3.26
N THR A 309 22.82 3.76 -3.30
CA THR A 309 22.89 2.39 -2.81
C THR A 309 23.96 2.27 -1.75
N TYR A 310 23.63 1.66 -0.62
CA TYR A 310 24.53 1.50 0.51
C TYR A 310 24.22 0.23 1.29
N THR A 311 25.23 -0.29 1.96
CA THR A 311 25.08 -1.43 2.87
C THR A 311 25.43 -0.98 4.27
N VAL A 312 24.65 -1.42 5.25
CA VAL A 312 24.86 -1.09 6.65
C VAL A 312 25.21 -2.33 7.45
N TYR A 313 26.17 -2.16 8.35
CA TYR A 313 26.72 -3.23 9.18
C TYR A 313 26.73 -2.83 10.65
N GLY A 314 26.75 -3.84 11.51
CA GLY A 314 26.74 -3.67 12.95
C GLY A 314 27.68 -4.62 13.67
N ALA A 315 28.11 -4.23 14.86
CA ALA A 315 28.84 -5.12 15.75
C ALA A 315 28.59 -4.73 17.20
N LYS A 316 28.49 -5.73 18.09
CA LYS A 316 28.37 -5.51 19.54
C LYS A 316 29.71 -5.13 20.18
N GLU A 317 30.78 -5.79 19.73
CA GLU A 317 32.17 -5.48 20.08
C GLU A 317 32.90 -4.96 18.85
N LEU A 318 33.81 -4.00 19.01
CA LEU A 318 34.53 -3.42 17.87
C LEU A 318 35.43 -4.49 17.21
N PRO A 319 35.22 -4.80 15.92
CA PRO A 319 36.10 -5.66 15.15
C PRO A 319 37.51 -5.07 14.96
N GLY A 320 38.35 -5.76 14.17
CA GLY A 320 39.74 -5.36 13.93
C GLY A 320 39.90 -3.95 13.33
N GLN A 321 41.05 -3.33 13.61
CA GLN A 321 41.41 -1.98 13.10
C GLN A 321 41.54 -1.94 11.56
N ASP A 322 41.74 -3.08 10.92
CA ASP A 322 41.73 -3.23 9.45
C ASP A 322 40.35 -2.95 8.84
N GLY A 323 39.28 -3.04 9.64
CA GLY A 323 37.91 -2.76 9.24
C GLY A 323 37.39 -3.72 8.17
N ASN A 324 37.88 -4.96 8.16
CA ASN A 324 37.37 -6.01 7.29
C ASN A 324 35.85 -6.22 7.51
N LEU A 325 35.04 -6.02 6.47
CA LEU A 325 33.57 -6.07 6.57
C LEU A 325 33.04 -7.48 6.87
N ASP A 326 33.80 -8.54 6.55
CA ASP A 326 33.41 -9.93 6.85
C ASP A 326 33.34 -10.22 8.37
N ASP A 327 33.99 -9.39 9.20
CA ASP A 327 33.97 -9.49 10.66
C ASP A 327 32.77 -8.73 11.28
N TRP A 328 31.93 -8.10 10.45
CA TRP A 328 30.75 -7.34 10.88
C TRP A 328 29.46 -8.10 10.55
N ILE A 329 28.41 -7.83 11.32
CA ILE A 329 27.07 -8.32 11.03
C ILE A 329 26.50 -7.47 9.90
N LEU A 330 26.19 -8.09 8.75
CA LEU A 330 25.41 -7.44 7.71
C LEU A 330 24.00 -7.17 8.24
N LEU A 331 23.64 -5.88 8.39
CA LEU A 331 22.32 -5.51 8.90
C LEU A 331 21.32 -5.36 7.76
N LYS A 332 21.68 -4.63 6.69
CA LYS A 332 20.79 -4.39 5.55
C LYS A 332 21.52 -3.90 4.31
N GLU A 333 21.00 -4.27 3.15
CA GLU A 333 21.27 -3.61 1.87
C GLU A 333 20.15 -2.60 1.59
N CYS A 334 20.54 -1.37 1.29
CA CYS A 334 19.65 -0.23 1.21
C CYS A 334 19.75 0.43 -0.17
N GLU A 335 18.60 0.83 -0.70
CA GLU A 335 18.49 1.70 -1.86
C GLU A 335 17.60 2.89 -1.49
N SER A 336 18.11 4.10 -1.71
CA SER A 336 17.33 5.33 -1.69
C SER A 336 16.41 5.31 -2.89
N ILE A 337 15.11 5.53 -2.68
CA ILE A 337 14.09 5.42 -3.74
C ILE A 337 13.52 6.80 -4.02
N LYS A 338 13.33 7.09 -5.30
CA LYS A 338 12.58 8.24 -5.78
C LYS A 338 11.14 7.78 -6.05
N PRO A 339 10.15 8.13 -5.21
CA PRO A 339 8.80 7.55 -5.24
C PRO A 339 8.13 7.64 -6.62
N SER A 340 8.26 8.78 -7.30
CA SER A 340 7.62 8.97 -8.60
C SER A 340 8.24 8.15 -9.74
N GLY A 341 9.44 7.62 -9.57
CA GLY A 341 10.24 7.01 -10.64
C GLY A 341 10.63 7.97 -11.76
N SER A 342 10.41 9.29 -11.61
CA SER A 342 10.74 10.28 -12.63
C SER A 342 12.26 10.43 -12.84
N PRO A 343 12.71 10.85 -14.03
CA PRO A 343 14.13 10.98 -14.33
C PRO A 343 14.82 12.06 -13.48
N LEU A 344 16.13 11.90 -13.28
CA LEU A 344 16.97 12.89 -12.57
C LEU A 344 16.78 14.31 -13.13
N GLY A 345 16.72 15.29 -12.23
CA GLY A 345 16.44 16.69 -12.55
C GLY A 345 14.95 17.03 -12.63
N THR A 346 14.07 16.04 -12.49
CA THR A 346 12.63 16.24 -12.29
C THR A 346 12.24 15.69 -10.92
N ASN A 347 11.60 16.52 -10.09
CA ASN A 347 11.08 16.11 -8.77
C ASN A 347 9.60 16.46 -8.70
N THR A 348 8.76 15.48 -8.38
CA THR A 348 7.35 15.70 -8.03
C THR A 348 7.23 16.13 -6.56
N ASP A 349 6.04 16.55 -6.14
CA ASP A 349 5.78 16.89 -4.74
C ASP A 349 6.02 15.68 -3.82
N GLU A 350 5.59 14.48 -4.24
CA GLU A 350 5.83 13.23 -3.51
C GLU A 350 7.33 12.92 -3.32
N ASP A 351 8.14 13.21 -4.34
CA ASP A 351 9.60 13.05 -4.23
C ASP A 351 10.20 14.02 -3.22
N MET A 352 9.70 15.26 -3.19
CA MET A 352 10.18 16.28 -2.27
C MET A 352 9.75 15.99 -0.83
N ASP A 353 8.53 15.50 -0.62
CA ASP A 353 8.05 15.06 0.68
C ASP A 353 8.84 13.84 1.20
N HIS A 354 9.28 12.94 0.31
CA HIS A 354 10.20 11.85 0.67
C HIS A 354 11.59 12.37 1.01
N PHE A 355 12.14 13.25 0.18
CA PHE A 355 13.44 13.87 0.41
C PHE A 355 13.52 14.61 1.74
N ASP A 356 12.43 15.28 2.17
CA ASP A 356 12.34 15.98 3.45
C ASP A 356 12.28 15.04 4.66
N ARG A 357 11.70 13.84 4.49
CA ARG A 357 11.59 12.81 5.55
C ARG A 357 12.83 11.92 5.64
N GLY A 358 13.53 11.71 4.53
CA GLY A 358 14.68 10.82 4.43
C GLY A 358 14.36 9.38 4.06
N ASP A 359 15.43 8.62 3.86
CA ASP A 359 15.39 7.19 3.59
C ASP A 359 15.41 6.42 4.92
N GLU A 360 14.23 6.03 5.40
CA GLU A 360 14.06 5.24 6.63
C GLU A 360 14.12 3.74 6.34
N TYR A 361 14.87 3.00 7.18
CA TYR A 361 14.96 1.55 7.11
C TYR A 361 14.74 0.93 8.49
N THR A 362 13.83 -0.04 8.53
CA THR A 362 13.51 -0.83 9.73
C THR A 362 14.26 -2.15 9.74
N PHE A 363 14.52 -2.70 10.94
CA PHE A 363 15.03 -4.04 11.14
C PHE A 363 13.91 -4.94 11.65
N ASP A 364 13.65 -6.03 10.93
CA ASP A 364 12.54 -6.92 11.25
C ASP A 364 12.82 -7.77 12.49
N ASP A 365 14.09 -8.07 12.72
CA ASP A 365 14.62 -8.84 13.84
C ASP A 365 15.33 -7.93 14.84
N PRO A 366 15.25 -8.22 16.15
CA PRO A 366 16.01 -7.50 17.15
C PRO A 366 17.51 -7.81 16.99
N ILE A 367 18.28 -6.81 16.57
CA ILE A 367 19.74 -6.93 16.43
C ILE A 367 20.42 -6.03 17.45
N GLU A 368 21.21 -6.62 18.34
CA GLU A 368 22.02 -5.87 19.30
C GLU A 368 23.36 -5.44 18.69
N ILE A 369 23.59 -4.13 18.63
CA ILE A 369 24.85 -3.54 18.14
C ILE A 369 25.29 -2.41 19.06
N ARG A 370 26.57 -2.07 19.01
CA ARG A 370 27.11 -0.83 19.56
C ARG A 370 27.77 0.02 18.48
N TYR A 371 28.42 -0.65 17.53
CA TYR A 371 29.11 -0.01 16.42
C TYR A 371 28.27 -0.16 15.17
N PHE A 372 28.12 0.93 14.43
CA PHE A 372 27.39 0.97 13.16
C PHE A 372 28.33 1.42 12.04
N ARG A 373 28.23 0.76 10.88
CA ARG A 373 28.98 1.13 9.68
C ARG A 373 28.07 1.38 8.50
N PHE A 374 28.37 2.46 7.79
CA PHE A 374 27.67 2.91 6.61
C PHE A 374 28.62 2.83 5.41
N ALA A 375 28.34 1.94 4.45
CA ALA A 375 29.18 1.70 3.28
C ALA A 375 28.41 2.08 2.00
N VAL A 376 28.75 3.22 1.38
CA VAL A 376 28.04 3.76 0.22
C VAL A 376 28.68 3.32 -1.09
N HIS A 377 27.94 2.56 -1.89
CA HIS A 377 28.39 1.99 -3.16
C HIS A 377 28.18 2.93 -4.34
N SER A 378 27.09 3.69 -4.36
CA SER A 378 26.77 4.60 -5.45
C SER A 378 25.98 5.83 -4.98
N THR A 379 26.01 6.89 -5.79
CA THR A 379 25.19 8.09 -5.62
C THR A 379 24.21 8.21 -6.77
N TRP A 380 23.18 9.05 -6.59
CA TRP A 380 22.13 9.21 -7.59
C TRP A 380 22.64 9.70 -8.95
N ASP A 381 23.64 10.56 -8.97
CA ASP A 381 24.20 11.19 -10.16
C ASP A 381 25.54 10.59 -10.61
N GLY A 382 26.03 9.56 -9.92
CA GLY A 382 27.33 8.94 -10.20
C GLY A 382 28.54 9.77 -9.78
N ALA A 383 28.37 10.79 -8.92
CA ALA A 383 29.46 11.54 -8.33
C ALA A 383 30.48 10.64 -7.61
N GLY A 384 31.77 10.98 -7.74
CA GLY A 384 32.85 10.27 -7.06
C GLY A 384 32.87 10.50 -5.54
N TYR A 385 32.34 11.64 -5.10
CA TYR A 385 32.17 11.99 -3.69
C TYR A 385 30.75 11.68 -3.18
N ILE A 386 30.58 11.69 -1.87
CA ILE A 386 29.32 11.54 -1.17
C ILE A 386 29.14 12.72 -0.23
N ASN A 387 27.89 13.16 -0.09
CA ASN A 387 27.45 14.02 1.00
C ASN A 387 26.02 13.66 1.38
N PHE A 388 25.70 13.88 2.64
CA PHE A 388 24.35 13.76 3.17
C PHE A 388 24.28 14.61 4.45
N SER A 389 23.08 14.91 4.92
CA SER A 389 22.92 15.80 6.07
C SER A 389 22.94 15.05 7.38
N GLU A 390 22.11 14.02 7.56
CA GLU A 390 21.87 13.48 8.90
C GLU A 390 21.68 11.97 8.85
N MET A 391 22.12 11.30 9.91
CA MET A 391 21.78 9.91 10.19
C MET A 391 21.24 9.78 11.61
N THR A 392 20.01 9.30 11.74
CA THR A 392 19.33 9.15 13.03
C THR A 392 18.97 7.70 13.28
N PHE A 393 19.10 7.27 14.52
CA PHE A 393 18.88 5.89 14.94
C PHE A 393 17.80 5.81 16.02
N TRP A 394 17.07 4.71 16.00
CA TRP A 394 16.11 4.37 17.04
C TRP A 394 16.33 2.92 17.50
N GLY A 395 16.01 2.67 18.76
CA GLY A 395 16.14 1.35 19.35
C GLY A 395 15.94 1.38 20.85
N ASN A 396 16.34 0.31 21.52
CA ASN A 396 16.35 0.22 22.98
C ASN A 396 17.78 0.04 23.48
N VAL A 397 18.23 0.88 24.41
CA VAL A 397 19.54 0.71 25.06
C VAL A 397 19.49 -0.52 25.96
N VAL A 398 20.41 -1.46 25.74
CA VAL A 398 20.55 -2.67 26.56
C VAL A 398 21.39 -2.33 27.79
N GLU A 399 20.79 -2.38 28.97
CA GLU A 399 21.46 -2.16 30.27
C GLU A 399 22.41 -3.28 30.69
#